data_AF-A0A970BIQ7-F1
#
_entry.id   AF-A0A970BIQ7-F1
#
_cell.length_a   1.000
_cell.length_b   1.000
_cell.length_c   1.000
_cell.angle_alpha   90.00
_cell.angle_beta   90.00
_cell.angle_gamma   90.00
#
_symmetry.space_group_name_H-M   'P 1'
#
loop_
_entity.id
_entity.type
_entity.pdbx_description
1 polymer ?
#
loop_
_entity_poly.entity_id
_entity_poly.type
_entity_poly.pdbx_seq_one_letter_code
_entity_poly.pdbx_strand_id
1 'polypeptide(L)' 'MTQISTKELLYLEDTSKLFDSIDKTCQHASSEVTDPQIRSMLNSMNSAHKQWIRSSAGFVSNRMQ' A
#
# COMPACT_ATOMS: atom_id res chain seq x y z
N MET A 1 -12.00 4.83 23.74
CA MET A 1 -11.72 4.44 22.33
C MET A 1 -12.07 5.62 21.46
N THR A 2 -11.13 6.14 20.67
CA THR A 2 -11.36 7.30 19.79
C THR A 2 -11.97 6.82 18.49
N GLN A 3 -13.20 7.26 18.21
CA GLN A 3 -13.90 6.98 16.96
C GLN A 3 -13.19 7.70 15.80
N ILE A 4 -12.95 7.00 14.69
CA ILE A 4 -12.40 7.62 13.48
C ILE A 4 -13.47 8.53 12.89
N SER A 5 -13.13 9.80 12.66
CA SER A 5 -14.00 10.77 12.01
C SER A 5 -14.14 10.50 10.51
N THR A 6 -15.20 11.01 9.90
CA THR A 6 -15.41 10.96 8.44
C THR A 6 -14.22 11.52 7.66
N LYS A 7 -13.58 12.58 8.19
CA LYS A 7 -12.39 13.20 7.58
C LYS A 7 -11.20 12.24 7.56
N GLU A 8 -10.97 11.52 8.64
CA GLU A 8 -9.90 10.52 8.72
C GLU A 8 -10.18 9.33 7.81
N LEU A 9 -11.44 8.91 7.65
CA LEU A 9 -11.83 7.87 6.68
C LEU A 9 -11.55 8.28 5.23
N LEU A 10 -11.83 9.53 4.86
CA LEU A 10 -11.53 10.05 3.53
C LEU A 10 -10.01 10.05 3.26
N TYR A 11 -9.20 10.45 4.23
CA TYR A 11 -7.73 10.38 4.09
C TYR A 11 -7.23 8.95 3.88
N LEU A 12 -7.85 7.98 4.57
CA LEU A 12 -7.51 6.56 4.41
C LEU A 12 -7.93 6.01 3.04
N GLU A 13 -9.07 6.45 2.51
CA GLU A 13 -9.52 6.12 1.16
C GLU A 13 -8.56 6.66 0.09
N ASP A 14 -8.19 7.94 0.19
CA ASP A 14 -7.24 8.57 -0.74
C ASP A 14 -5.86 7.93 -0.69
N THR A 15 -5.41 7.59 0.53
CA THR A 15 -4.16 6.86 0.75
C THR A 15 -4.20 5.47 0.10
N SER A 16 -5.34 4.77 0.17
CA SER A 16 -5.51 3.46 -0.48
C SER A 16 -5.41 3.56 -2.01
N LYS A 17 -6.00 4.60 -2.61
CA LYS A 17 -5.89 4.84 -4.06
C LYS A 17 -4.45 5.12 -4.50
N LEU A 18 -3.70 5.91 -3.70
CA LEU A 18 -2.28 6.15 -3.94
C LEU A 18 -1.50 4.83 -3.93
N PHE A 19 -1.78 3.97 -2.96
CA PHE A 19 -1.11 2.69 -2.81
C PHE A 19 -1.39 1.74 -3.99
N ASP A 20 -2.63 1.68 -4.47
CA ASP A 20 -2.96 0.90 -5.67
C ASP A 20 -2.18 1.37 -6.91
N SER A 21 -1.96 2.69 -7.04
CA SER A 21 -1.15 3.25 -8.12
C SER A 21 0.30 2.79 -8.04
N ILE A 22 0.89 2.82 -6.84
CA ILE A 22 2.28 2.39 -6.59
C ILE A 22 2.46 0.90 -6.90
N ASP A 23 1.53 0.02 -6.48
CA ASP A 23 1.63 -1.42 -6.78
C ASP A 23 1.60 -1.66 -8.30
N LYS A 24 0.72 -0.98 -9.04
CA LYS A 24 0.69 -1.07 -10.51
C LYS A 24 2.00 -0.62 -11.15
N THR A 25 2.59 0.48 -10.68
CA THR A 25 3.89 0.95 -11.15
C THR A 25 5.00 -0.04 -10.83
N CYS A 26 5.03 -0.62 -9.63
CA CYS A 26 6.00 -1.64 -9.26
C CYS A 26 5.84 -2.93 -10.10
N GLN A 27 4.61 -3.34 -10.40
CA GLN A 27 4.34 -4.50 -11.26
C GLN A 27 4.82 -4.26 -12.69
N HIS A 28 4.53 -3.08 -13.26
CA HIS A 28 5.03 -2.70 -14.58
C HIS A 28 6.56 -2.60 -14.61
N ALA A 29 7.18 -1.94 -13.62
CA ALA A 29 8.64 -1.88 -13.55
C ALA A 29 9.27 -3.27 -13.42
N SER A 30 8.67 -4.19 -12.66
CA SER A 30 9.16 -5.57 -12.52
C SER A 30 9.03 -6.39 -13.82
N SER A 31 8.08 -6.05 -14.71
CA SER A 31 7.96 -6.71 -16.03
C SER A 31 8.99 -6.19 -17.05
N GLU A 32 9.38 -4.92 -16.95
CA GLU A 32 10.34 -4.29 -17.88
C GLU A 32 11.81 -4.47 -17.45
N VAL A 33 12.07 -4.61 -16.16
CA VAL A 33 13.44 -4.74 -15.64
C VAL A 33 14.00 -6.14 -15.91
N THR A 34 15.05 -6.17 -16.72
CA THR A 34 15.82 -7.38 -17.05
C THR A 34 16.94 -7.66 -16.05
N ASP A 35 17.44 -6.64 -15.35
CA ASP A 35 18.47 -6.78 -14.33
C ASP A 35 17.92 -7.51 -13.08
N PRO A 36 18.49 -8.67 -12.69
CA PRO A 36 17.98 -9.45 -11.57
C PRO A 36 18.08 -8.75 -10.20
N GLN A 37 19.10 -7.92 -9.98
CA GLN A 37 19.29 -7.21 -8.71
C GLN A 37 18.28 -6.07 -8.58
N ILE A 38 18.08 -5.29 -9.64
CA ILE A 38 17.07 -4.23 -9.68
C ILE A 38 15.67 -4.83 -9.52
N ARG A 39 15.39 -5.97 -10.17
CA ARG A 39 14.11 -6.67 -10.02
C ARG A 39 13.89 -7.16 -8.58
N SER A 40 14.94 -7.69 -7.94
CA SER A 40 14.88 -8.11 -6.53
C SER A 40 14.60 -6.92 -5.60
N MET A 41 15.24 -5.78 -5.86
CA MET A 41 14.99 -4.54 -5.11
C MET A 41 13.54 -4.06 -5.27
N LEU A 42 13.02 -4.02 -6.50
CA LEU A 42 11.62 -3.65 -6.79
C LEU A 42 10.62 -4.57 -6.11
N ASN A 43 10.86 -5.89 -6.14
CA ASN A 43 10.00 -6.87 -5.46
C ASN A 43 10.02 -6.70 -3.93
N SER A 44 11.17 -6.35 -3.35
CA SER A 44 11.30 -6.05 -1.92
C SER A 44 10.53 -4.78 -1.54
N MET A 45 10.66 -3.72 -2.34
CA MET A 45 9.89 -2.49 -2.18
C MET A 45 8.39 -2.74 -2.27
N ASN A 46 7.93 -3.50 -3.28
CA ASN A 46 6.52 -3.82 -3.43
C ASN A 46 5.98 -4.65 -2.24
N SER A 47 6.78 -5.58 -1.73
CA SER A 47 6.40 -6.40 -0.57
C SER A 47 6.26 -5.56 0.70
N ALA A 48 7.21 -4.66 0.98
CA ALA A 48 7.11 -3.71 2.09
C ALA A 48 5.89 -2.80 1.96
N HIS A 49 5.63 -2.32 0.74
CA HIS A 49 4.49 -1.49 0.44
C HIS A 49 3.15 -2.21 0.70
N LYS A 50 3.01 -3.46 0.25
CA LYS A 50 1.83 -4.31 0.55
C LYS A 50 1.63 -4.55 2.04
N GLN A 51 2.71 -4.65 2.81
CA GLN A 51 2.63 -4.78 4.26
C GLN A 51 2.07 -3.50 4.93
N TRP A 52 2.46 -2.32 4.45
CA TRP A 52 1.93 -1.05 4.94
C TRP A 52 0.44 -0.90 4.65
N ILE A 53 -0.02 -1.25 3.44
CA ILE A 53 -1.45 -1.26 3.09
C ILE A 53 -2.25 -2.11 4.08
N ARG A 54 -1.80 -3.36 4.30
CA ARG A 54 -2.47 -4.30 5.22
C ARG A 54 -2.51 -3.77 6.65
N SER A 55 -1.43 -3.14 7.10
CA SER A 55 -1.35 -2.56 8.45
C SER A 55 -2.34 -1.40 8.60
N SER A 56 -2.39 -0.49 7.61
CA SER A 56 -3.33 0.64 7.59
C SER A 56 -4.79 0.18 7.52
N ALA A 57 -5.11 -0.82 6.69
CA ALA A 57 -6.46 -1.38 6.61
C ALA A 57 -6.88 -2.07 7.94
N GLY A 58 -5.93 -2.70 8.63
CA GLY A 58 -6.13 -3.29 9.96
C GLY A 58 -6.46 -2.25 11.02
N PHE A 59 -5.85 -1.05 10.97
CA PHE A 59 -6.20 0.05 11.87
C PHE A 59 -7.65 0.50 11.71
N VAL A 60 -8.16 0.56 10.48
CA VAL A 60 -9.57 0.91 10.21
C VAL A 60 -10.51 -0.18 10.72
N SER A 61 -10.19 -1.44 10.39
CA SER A 61 -11.05 -2.59 10.72
C SER A 61 -11.16 -2.83 12.23
N ASN A 62 -10.05 -2.71 12.97
CA ASN A 62 -10.02 -2.89 14.44
C ASN A 62 -10.64 -1.71 15.21
N ARG A 63 -10.92 -0.58 14.54
CA ARG A 63 -11.55 0.61 15.13
C ARG A 63 -13.04 0.72 14.79
N MET A 64 -13.54 -0.12 13.85
CA MET A 64 -14.95 -0.19 13.47
C MET A 64 -15.74 -1.30 14.20
N GLN A 65 -15.06 -2.17 14.96
CA GLN A 65 -15.66 -3.07 15.96
C GLN A 65 -15.83 -2.34 17.30
#